data_AF-A0A850QR40-F1
#
_entry.id   AF-A0A850QR40-F1
#
_cell.length_a   1.000
_cell.length_b   1.000
_cell.length_c   1.000
_cell.angle_alpha   90.00
_cell.angle_beta   90.00
_cell.angle_gamma   90.00
#
_symmetry.space_group_name_H-M   'P 1'
#
loop_
_entity.id
_entity.type
_entity.pdbx_description
1 polymer ?
#
loop_
_entity_poly.entity_id
_entity_poly.type
_entity_poly.pdbx_seq_one_letter_code
_entity_poly.pdbx_strand_id
1 'polypeptide(L)'
;RALVDRQAERVAKLRLDGIVEINSKPIERIIKGLPVRGLQSEIMLDQVAFASEGDLYLFGSVLSRFFALYASINSFHELVVVNSANQERYTWGTQTGLQPLI
;
A
#
# COMPACT_ATOMS: atom_id res chain seq x y z
N ARG A 1 26.43 -5.87 12.49
CA ARG A 1 25.65 -6.02 11.24
C ARG A 1 24.63 -7.15 11.39
N ALA A 2 25.04 -8.40 11.64
CA ALA A 2 24.14 -9.55 11.82
C ALA A 2 22.97 -9.40 12.85
N LEU A 3 23.15 -8.67 13.96
CA LEU A 3 22.07 -8.44 14.94
C LEU A 3 20.99 -7.48 14.44
N VAL A 4 21.37 -6.47 13.66
CA VAL A 4 20.43 -5.49 13.08
C VAL A 4 19.56 -6.17 12.02
N ASP A 5 20.15 -7.06 11.22
CA ASP A 5 19.42 -7.82 10.20
C ASP A 5 18.36 -8.73 10.84
N ARG A 6 18.68 -9.41 11.95
CA ARG A 6 17.69 -10.23 12.69
C ARG A 6 16.56 -9.42 13.30
N GLN A 7 16.87 -8.23 13.82
CA GLN A 7 15.84 -7.35 14.37
C GLN A 7 14.92 -6.82 13.27
N ALA A 8 15.48 -6.39 12.13
CA ALA A 8 14.73 -5.95 10.97
C ALA A 8 13.85 -7.07 10.39
N GLU A 9 14.37 -8.30 10.29
CA GLU A 9 13.63 -9.48 9.85
C GLU A 9 12.43 -9.76 10.76
N ARG A 10 12.63 -9.71 12.08
CA ARG A 10 11.53 -9.93 13.04
C ARG A 10 10.43 -8.86 12.91
N VAL A 11 10.82 -7.59 12.74
CA VAL A 11 9.86 -6.49 12.52
C VAL A 11 9.12 -6.67 11.21
N ALA A 12 9.82 -7.02 10.13
CA ALA A 12 9.20 -7.27 8.83
C ALA A 12 8.20 -8.43 8.90
N LYS A 13 8.56 -9.52 9.58
CA LYS A 13 7.68 -10.66 9.80
C LYS A 13 6.44 -10.28 10.60
N LEU A 14 6.59 -9.53 11.69
CA LEU A 14 5.44 -9.03 12.46
C LEU A 14 4.50 -8.20 11.60
N ARG A 15 5.03 -7.24 10.82
CA ARG A 15 4.21 -6.41 9.92
C ARG A 15 3.49 -7.22 8.86
N LEU A 16 4.14 -8.28 8.33
CA LEU A 16 3.53 -9.20 7.39
C LEU A 16 2.39 -9.99 8.04
N ASP A 17 2.61 -10.52 9.25
CA ASP A 17 1.60 -11.22 10.04
C ASP A 17 0.42 -10.29 10.41
N GLY A 18 0.66 -8.98 10.45
CA GLY A 18 -0.35 -7.94 10.66
C GLY A 18 -1.22 -7.61 9.45
N ILE A 19 -0.96 -8.19 8.27
CA ILE A 19 -1.84 -8.01 7.10
C ILE A 19 -3.00 -9.00 7.22
N VAL A 20 -4.18 -8.48 7.51
CA VAL A 20 -5.39 -9.29 7.75
C VAL A 20 -6.07 -9.66 6.43
N GLU A 21 -6.21 -8.69 5.54
CA GLU A 21 -6.90 -8.87 4.26
C GLU A 21 -6.30 -7.96 3.21
N ILE A 22 -6.25 -8.46 1.97
CA ILE A 22 -5.93 -7.65 0.79
C ILE A 22 -7.00 -7.92 -0.25
N ASN A 23 -7.69 -6.87 -0.67
CA ASN A 23 -8.60 -6.92 -1.80
C ASN A 23 -8.12 -5.96 -2.88
N SER A 24 -8.11 -6.40 -4.14
CA SER A 24 -7.73 -5.54 -5.25
C SER A 24 -8.74 -5.62 -6.36
N LYS A 25 -9.13 -4.46 -6.90
CA LYS A 25 -10.12 -4.35 -7.97
C LYS A 25 -9.67 -3.37 -9.04
N PRO A 26 -9.93 -3.67 -10.32
CA PRO A 26 -9.73 -2.68 -11.38
C PRO A 26 -10.71 -1.52 -11.20
N ILE A 27 -10.23 -0.30 -11.40
CA ILE A 27 -11.04 0.92 -11.36
C ILE A 27 -10.72 1.82 -12.54
N GLU A 28 -11.61 2.77 -12.82
CA GLU A 28 -11.43 3.76 -13.89
C GLU A 28 -11.65 5.16 -13.33
N ARG A 29 -10.80 6.11 -13.71
CA ARG A 29 -10.94 7.52 -13.33
C ARG A 29 -10.69 8.44 -14.50
N ILE A 30 -11.36 9.59 -14.48
CA ILE A 30 -11.06 10.69 -15.39
C ILE A 30 -9.84 11.44 -14.84
N ILE A 31 -8.72 11.37 -15.56
CA ILE A 31 -7.49 12.10 -15.25
C ILE A 31 -7.19 13.00 -16.44
N LYS A 32 -7.11 14.31 -16.21
CA LYS A 32 -6.89 15.33 -17.26
C LYS A 32 -7.89 15.21 -18.44
N GLY A 33 -9.15 14.85 -18.15
CA GLY A 33 -10.22 14.74 -19.14
C GLY A 33 -10.24 13.43 -19.93
N LEU A 34 -9.34 12.48 -19.64
CA LEU A 34 -9.29 11.17 -20.30
C LEU A 34 -9.62 10.05 -19.31
N PRO A 35 -10.35 9.00 -19.73
CA PRO A 35 -10.52 7.80 -18.94
C PRO A 35 -9.19 7.04 -18.84
N VAL A 36 -8.72 6.86 -17.61
CA VAL A 36 -7.52 6.07 -17.30
C VAL A 36 -7.94 4.88 -16.46
N ARG A 37 -7.44 3.70 -16.81
CA ARG A 37 -7.65 2.48 -16.03
C ARG A 37 -6.58 2.37 -14.94
N GLY A 38 -6.96 1.91 -13.78
CA GLY A 38 -6.06 1.70 -12.65
C GLY A 38 -6.47 0.51 -11.81
N LEU A 39 -5.71 0.27 -10.75
CA LEU A 39 -5.98 -0.74 -9.74
C LEU A 39 -6.13 -0.06 -8.39
N GLN A 40 -7.19 -0.40 -7.67
CA GLN A 40 -7.33 -0.03 -6.26
C GLN A 40 -7.08 -1.26 -5.41
N SER A 41 -6.12 -1.14 -4.48
CA SER A 41 -5.89 -2.14 -3.44
C SER A 41 -6.38 -1.59 -2.11
N GLU A 42 -7.26 -2.32 -1.45
CA GLU A 42 -7.66 -2.10 -0.06
C GLU A 42 -6.95 -3.14 0.81
N ILE A 43 -6.19 -2.69 1.80
CA ILE A 43 -5.43 -3.55 2.72
C ILE A 43 -5.93 -3.29 4.13
N MET A 44 -6.40 -4.34 4.81
CA MET A 44 -6.72 -4.29 6.22
C MET A 44 -5.49 -4.68 7.04
N LEU A 45 -5.09 -3.81 7.97
CA LEU A 45 -3.92 -3.99 8.82
C LEU A 45 -4.33 -4.06 10.29
N ASP A 46 -3.79 -5.02 11.03
CA ASP A 46 -3.89 -5.11 12.49
C ASP A 46 -2.84 -4.21 13.14
N GLN A 47 -3.30 -3.17 13.84
CA GLN A 47 -2.43 -2.22 14.54
C GLN A 47 -1.51 -2.88 15.57
N VAL A 48 -1.88 -4.04 16.14
CA VAL A 48 -1.04 -4.74 17.14
C VAL A 48 0.30 -5.20 16.55
N ALA A 49 0.36 -5.41 15.23
CA ALA A 49 1.59 -5.78 14.53
C ALA A 49 2.55 -4.60 14.26
N PHE A 50 2.12 -3.37 14.55
CA PHE A 50 2.88 -2.14 14.33
C PHE A 50 3.22 -1.47 15.65
N ALA A 51 4.33 -0.71 15.69
CA ALA A 51 4.76 -0.05 16.92
C ALA A 51 3.80 1.10 17.34
N SER A 52 3.13 1.71 16.37
CA SER A 52 2.16 2.78 16.56
C SER A 52 1.30 2.94 15.29
N GLU A 53 0.26 3.77 15.38
CA GLU A 53 -0.51 4.18 14.20
C GLU A 53 0.34 4.91 13.15
N GLY A 54 1.31 5.72 13.61
CA GLY A 54 2.27 6.37 12.73
C GLY A 54 3.17 5.37 11.98
N ASP A 55 3.55 4.27 12.62
CA ASP A 55 4.32 3.19 11.97
C ASP A 55 3.49 2.46 10.90
N LEU A 56 2.21 2.22 11.18
CA LEU A 56 1.24 1.66 10.24
C LEU A 56 1.05 2.59 9.02
N TYR A 57 0.86 3.88 9.25
CA TYR A 57 0.76 4.88 8.17
C TYR A 57 2.04 4.95 7.33
N LEU A 58 3.22 4.91 7.97
CA LEU A 58 4.49 4.91 7.25
C LEU A 58 4.63 3.64 6.39
N PHE A 59 4.26 2.49 6.92
CA PHE A 59 4.23 1.24 6.15
C PHE A 59 3.31 1.34 4.93
N GLY A 60 2.09 1.86 5.10
CA GLY A 60 1.18 2.14 3.99
C GLY A 60 1.76 3.12 2.96
N SER A 61 2.49 4.15 3.41
CA SER A 61 3.15 5.11 2.52
C SER A 61 4.22 4.46 1.64
N VAL A 62 4.98 3.51 2.21
CA VAL A 62 5.97 2.71 1.46
C VAL A 62 5.25 1.80 0.45
N LEU A 63 4.18 1.13 0.85
CA LEU A 63 3.39 0.27 -0.04
C LEU A 63 2.77 1.05 -1.20
N SER A 64 2.21 2.23 -0.94
CA SER A 64 1.63 3.10 -1.98
C SER A 64 2.65 3.41 -3.08
N ARG A 65 3.87 3.80 -2.68
CA ARG A 65 4.96 4.04 -3.64
C ARG A 65 5.42 2.76 -4.32
N PHE A 66 5.50 1.65 -3.59
CA PHE A 66 5.87 0.36 -4.15
C PHE A 66 4.90 -0.06 -5.26
N PHE A 67 3.59 -0.02 -5.02
CA PHE A 67 2.60 -0.40 -6.03
C PHE A 67 2.61 0.50 -7.26
N ALA A 68 2.86 1.80 -7.09
CA ALA A 68 3.04 2.71 -8.23
C ALA A 68 4.20 2.30 -9.17
N LEU A 69 5.23 1.61 -8.67
CA LEU A 69 6.33 1.09 -9.49
C LEU A 69 5.92 -0.08 -10.39
N TYR A 70 4.84 -0.80 -10.05
CA TYR A 70 4.32 -1.94 -10.82
C TYR A 70 3.06 -1.60 -11.63
N ALA A 71 2.47 -0.43 -11.40
CA ALA A 71 1.49 0.11 -12.32
C ALA A 71 2.19 0.51 -13.62
N SER A 72 1.64 0.06 -14.76
CA SER A 72 2.10 0.50 -16.08
C SER A 72 1.98 2.02 -16.22
N ILE A 73 2.82 2.63 -17.05
CA ILE A 73 2.84 4.09 -17.32
C ILE A 73 1.47 4.65 -17.76
N ASN A 74 0.65 3.81 -18.39
CA ASN A 74 -0.70 4.16 -18.86
C ASN A 74 -1.81 3.84 -17.83
N SER A 75 -1.42 3.53 -16.59
CA SER A 75 -2.32 3.19 -15.50
C SER A 75 -1.95 3.93 -14.22
N PHE A 76 -2.82 3.84 -13.23
CA PHE A 76 -2.55 4.35 -11.90
C PHE A 76 -2.81 3.28 -10.84
N HIS A 77 -2.24 3.48 -9.65
CA HIS A 77 -2.56 2.69 -8.47
C HIS A 77 -3.17 3.59 -7.38
N GLU A 78 -4.16 3.05 -6.69
CA GLU A 78 -4.71 3.62 -5.46
C GLU A 78 -4.57 2.63 -4.33
N LEU A 79 -3.94 3.07 -3.25
CA LEU A 79 -3.89 2.32 -2.01
C LEU A 79 -4.86 2.92 -1.00
N VAL A 80 -5.71 2.05 -0.45
CA VAL A 80 -6.50 2.30 0.75
C VAL A 80 -6.00 1.35 1.83
N VAL A 81 -5.64 1.90 2.99
CA VAL A 81 -5.31 1.11 4.18
C VAL A 81 -6.42 1.30 5.21
N VAL A 82 -6.92 0.21 5.77
CA VAL A 82 -7.92 0.20 6.83
C VAL A 82 -7.27 -0.37 8.09
N ASN A 83 -7.27 0.39 9.17
CA ASN A 83 -6.86 -0.13 10.48
C ASN A 83 -8.00 -0.99 11.05
N SER A 84 -7.75 -2.26 11.33
CA SER A 84 -8.78 -3.20 11.79
C SER A 84 -9.33 -2.83 13.18
N ALA A 85 -8.52 -2.20 14.03
CA ALA A 85 -8.87 -1.90 15.42
C ALA A 85 -9.86 -0.73 15.56
N ASN A 86 -9.65 0.36 14.81
CA ASN A 86 -10.47 1.58 14.89
C ASN A 86 -11.26 1.88 13.61
N GLN A 87 -11.09 1.07 12.55
CA GLN A 87 -11.71 1.25 11.23
C GLN A 87 -11.32 2.56 10.52
N GLU A 88 -10.23 3.22 10.94
CA GLU A 88 -9.70 4.38 10.24
C GLU A 88 -9.17 4.00 8.86
N ARG A 89 -9.41 4.90 7.90
CA ARG A 89 -9.07 4.71 6.50
C ARG A 89 -8.03 5.74 6.07
N TYR A 90 -6.89 5.26 5.59
CA TYR A 90 -5.82 6.07 5.02
C TYR A 90 -5.75 5.87 3.50
N THR A 91 -5.56 6.97 2.78
CA THR A 91 -5.45 6.98 1.32
C THR A 91 -4.33 7.93 0.90
N TRP A 92 -3.57 7.52 -0.11
CA TRP A 92 -2.47 8.29 -0.68
C TRP A 92 -2.84 8.91 -2.05
N GLY A 93 -4.13 8.91 -2.39
CA GLY A 93 -4.61 9.34 -3.69
C GLY A 93 -4.08 8.50 -4.85
N THR A 94 -4.30 9.00 -6.06
CA THR A 94 -3.90 8.35 -7.31
C THR A 94 -2.39 8.49 -7.55
N GLN A 95 -1.68 7.38 -7.63
CA GLN A 95 -0.26 7.35 -8.00
C GLN A 95 -0.12 6.92 -9.46
N THR A 96 0.50 7.76 -10.30
CA THR A 96 0.80 7.42 -11.71
C THR A 96 1.78 6.25 -11.77
N GLY A 97 1.49 5.27 -12.63
CA GLY A 97 2.40 4.16 -12.85
C GLY A 97 3.74 4.59 -13.42
N LEU A 98 4.82 3.97 -12.94
CA LEU A 98 6.19 4.29 -13.34
C LEU A 98 6.83 3.21 -14.22
N GLN A 99 6.13 2.10 -14.49
CA GLN A 99 6.68 1.01 -15.30
C GLN A 99 6.56 1.32 -16.80
N PRO A 100 7.68 1.37 -17.56
CA PRO A 100 7.64 1.49 -19.01
C PRO A 100 7.01 0.23 -19.64
N LEU A 101 6.26 0.40 -20.72
CA LEU A 101 5.78 -0.71 -21.54
C LEU A 101 6.97 -1.29 -22.32
N ILE A 102 7.23 -2.58 -22.13
CA ILE A 102 8.20 -3.38 -22.89
C ILE A 102 7.56 -3.92 -24.16
#